data_AF-A0A0P9CN64-F1
#
_entry.id   AF-A0A0P9CN64-F1
#
_cell.length_a   1.000
_cell.length_b   1.000
_cell.length_c   1.000
_cell.angle_alpha   90.00
_cell.angle_beta   90.00
_cell.angle_gamma   90.00
#
_symmetry.space_group_name_H-M   'P 1'
#
loop_
_entity.id
_entity.type
_entity.pdbx_description
1 polymer ?
#
loop_
_entity_poly.entity_id
_entity_poly.type
_entity_poly.pdbx_seq_one_letter_code
_entity_poly.pdbx_strand_id
1 'polypeptide(L)'
;MFLGLLDPEASLYERAFSRYRARSEHDTLQRVLKEEFNVNVLRLDKTLADAADRNSEIRQKLIDMALSVLKFDGTPSEADEARNQMKHDIDLYDTNHFIDIMLLRPEVHLKSATGASAAHMRITSSDPLSNLYFMRDQQATTDKGIFMSRMSKPQRRHEPEFTELLWKSLNLPIAGRGSGNATIEGGDFIPMKD
;
A
#
# COMPACT_ATOMS: atom_id res chain seq x y z
N MET A 1 7.89 1.16 -5.04
CA MET A 1 9.32 1.35 -5.41
C MET A 1 9.52 2.07 -6.75
N PHE A 2 8.97 1.61 -7.89
CA PHE A 2 9.24 2.25 -9.20
C PHE A 2 8.98 3.76 -9.21
N LEU A 3 7.78 4.20 -8.81
CA LEU A 3 7.45 5.63 -8.75
C LEU A 3 8.38 6.41 -7.82
N GLY A 4 8.81 5.81 -6.71
CA GLY A 4 9.74 6.44 -5.78
C GLY A 4 11.17 6.59 -6.33
N LEU A 5 11.52 5.85 -7.38
CA LEU A 5 12.83 5.98 -8.05
C LEU A 5 12.82 7.01 -9.18
N LEU A 6 11.66 7.59 -9.52
CA LEU A 6 11.58 8.72 -10.46
C LEU A 6 12.23 9.98 -9.89
N ASP A 7 12.09 10.18 -8.57
CA ASP A 7 12.80 11.18 -7.77
C ASP A 7 13.10 10.58 -6.39
N PRO A 8 14.29 9.97 -6.21
CA PRO A 8 14.63 9.25 -4.98
C PRO A 8 14.62 10.13 -3.73
N GLU A 9 15.22 11.32 -3.79
CA GLU A 9 15.35 12.20 -2.63
C GLU A 9 13.97 12.72 -2.19
N ALA A 10 13.13 13.16 -3.13
CA ALA A 10 11.75 13.56 -2.83
C ALA A 10 10.93 12.39 -2.25
N SER A 11 11.27 11.17 -2.64
CA SER A 11 10.65 9.93 -2.17
C SER A 11 11.24 9.37 -0.88
N LEU A 12 12.12 10.12 -0.20
CA LEU A 12 12.78 9.75 1.06
C LEU A 12 13.80 8.62 0.95
N TYR A 13 14.33 8.38 -0.25
CA TYR A 13 15.53 7.56 -0.45
C TYR A 13 16.78 8.42 -0.40
N GLU A 14 17.87 7.84 0.12
CA GLU A 14 19.17 8.52 0.16
C GLU A 14 19.77 8.73 -1.24
N ARG A 15 19.47 7.84 -2.19
CA ARG A 15 20.01 7.87 -3.56
C ARG A 15 19.22 7.01 -4.53
N ALA A 16 19.46 7.21 -5.83
CA ALA A 16 19.03 6.28 -6.86
C ALA A 16 19.71 4.90 -6.72
N PHE A 17 18.99 3.83 -7.04
CA PHE A 17 19.54 2.47 -7.05
C PHE A 17 18.86 1.59 -8.10
N SER A 18 19.51 0.49 -8.46
CA SER A 18 18.95 -0.47 -9.41
C SER A 18 17.80 -1.24 -8.77
N ARG A 19 16.58 -1.00 -9.28
CA ARG A 19 15.37 -1.76 -8.87
C ARG A 19 15.54 -3.27 -9.02
N TYR A 20 16.20 -3.72 -10.10
CA TYR A 20 16.44 -5.14 -10.34
C TYR A 20 17.34 -5.74 -9.25
N ARG A 21 18.47 -5.09 -8.94
CA ARG A 21 19.39 -5.56 -7.90
C ARG A 21 18.73 -5.51 -6.52
N ALA A 22 18.02 -4.44 -6.18
CA ALA A 22 17.29 -4.32 -4.92
C ALA A 22 16.26 -5.45 -4.74
N ARG A 23 15.54 -5.85 -5.80
CA ARG A 23 14.64 -7.01 -5.74
C ARG A 23 15.40 -8.31 -5.49
N SER A 24 16.51 -8.53 -6.21
CA SER A 24 17.35 -9.72 -6.03
C SER A 24 17.93 -9.81 -4.61
N GLU A 25 18.37 -8.68 -4.05
CA GLU A 25 18.88 -8.59 -2.67
C GLU A 25 17.77 -8.87 -1.65
N HIS A 26 16.59 -8.30 -1.86
CA HIS A 26 15.42 -8.56 -1.01
C HIS A 26 14.94 -10.02 -1.08
N ASP A 27 14.97 -10.64 -2.26
CA ASP A 27 14.66 -12.08 -2.42
C ASP A 27 15.72 -12.94 -1.71
N THR A 28 16.99 -12.55 -1.78
CA THR A 28 18.08 -13.21 -1.04
C THR A 28 17.88 -13.11 0.47
N LEU A 29 17.55 -11.92 0.99
CA LEU A 29 17.26 -11.72 2.41
C LEU A 29 16.12 -12.64 2.89
N GLN A 30 15.00 -12.67 2.16
CA GLN A 30 13.87 -13.54 2.50
C GLN A 30 14.27 -15.01 2.49
N ARG A 31 15.06 -15.44 1.51
CA ARG A 31 15.54 -16.82 1.39
C ARG A 31 16.41 -17.20 2.58
N VAL A 32 17.41 -16.37 2.92
CA VAL A 32 18.29 -16.59 4.08
C VAL A 32 17.48 -16.69 5.38
N LEU A 33 16.57 -15.75 5.62
CA LEU A 33 15.70 -15.78 6.81
C LEU A 33 14.87 -17.07 6.89
N LYS A 34 14.30 -17.54 5.77
CA LYS A 34 13.49 -18.77 5.73
C LYS A 34 14.32 -20.04 5.86
N GLU A 35 15.35 -20.18 5.04
CA GLU A 35 16.07 -21.45 4.87
C GLU A 35 17.16 -21.65 5.91
N GLU A 36 17.87 -20.59 6.30
CA GLU A 36 19.03 -20.68 7.19
C GLU A 36 18.65 -20.39 8.64
N PHE A 37 17.70 -19.47 8.87
CA PHE A 37 17.25 -19.08 10.22
C PHE A 37 15.89 -19.67 10.60
N ASN A 38 15.24 -20.42 9.70
CA ASN A 38 13.91 -21.02 9.92
C ASN A 38 12.85 -20.00 10.38
N VAL A 39 12.93 -18.76 9.89
CA VAL A 39 11.98 -17.69 10.18
C VAL A 39 10.82 -17.76 9.19
N ASN A 40 9.60 -17.71 9.69
CA ASN A 40 8.42 -17.54 8.84
C ASN A 40 8.36 -16.09 8.32
N VAL A 41 8.75 -15.89 7.06
CA VAL A 41 8.73 -14.57 6.42
C VAL A 41 7.43 -14.38 5.63
N LEU A 42 6.64 -13.42 6.10
CA LEU A 42 5.41 -12.96 5.47
C LEU A 42 5.71 -11.79 4.54
N ARG A 43 5.20 -11.87 3.30
CA ARG A 43 5.24 -10.73 2.37
C ARG A 43 3.87 -10.08 2.37
N LEU A 44 3.80 -8.76 2.56
CA LEU A 44 2.54 -8.02 2.65
C LEU A 44 1.62 -8.31 1.45
N ASP A 45 2.14 -8.14 0.24
CA ASP A 45 1.38 -8.32 -1.02
C ASP A 45 0.80 -9.72 -1.12
N LYS A 46 1.65 -10.75 -1.02
CA LYS A 46 1.24 -12.14 -1.14
C LYS A 46 0.32 -12.58 0.00
N THR A 47 0.66 -12.24 1.24
CA THR A 47 -0.12 -12.65 2.41
C THR A 47 -1.51 -12.03 2.41
N LEU A 48 -1.63 -10.76 2.00
CA LEU A 48 -2.92 -10.13 1.88
C LEU A 48 -3.73 -10.70 0.69
N ALA A 49 -3.07 -10.95 -0.45
CA ALA A 49 -3.71 -11.57 -1.59
C ALA A 49 -4.27 -12.97 -1.24
N ASP A 50 -3.44 -13.82 -0.66
CA ASP A 50 -3.83 -15.17 -0.21
C ASP A 50 -4.97 -15.13 0.81
N ALA A 51 -5.03 -14.10 1.66
CA ALA A 51 -6.09 -13.93 2.65
C ALA A 51 -7.42 -13.46 2.02
N ALA A 52 -7.35 -12.50 1.09
CA ALA A 52 -8.52 -12.01 0.37
C ALA A 52 -9.13 -13.09 -0.54
N ASP A 53 -8.31 -13.90 -1.22
CA ASP A 53 -8.78 -15.00 -2.07
C ASP A 53 -9.53 -16.09 -1.29
N ARG A 54 -9.22 -16.24 0.01
CA ARG A 54 -9.86 -17.22 0.91
C ARG A 54 -11.01 -16.66 1.73
N ASN A 55 -11.10 -15.34 1.87
CA ASN A 55 -12.07 -14.68 2.74
C ASN A 55 -12.69 -13.48 2.03
N SER A 56 -13.97 -13.62 1.66
CA SER A 56 -14.73 -12.58 0.97
C SER A 56 -14.86 -11.29 1.77
N GLU A 57 -14.87 -11.32 3.10
CA GLU A 57 -14.90 -10.12 3.93
C GLU A 57 -13.59 -9.32 3.84
N ILE A 58 -12.45 -10.02 3.81
CA ILE A 58 -11.14 -9.38 3.62
C ILE A 58 -11.02 -8.84 2.19
N ARG A 59 -11.47 -9.61 1.19
CA ARG A 59 -11.54 -9.14 -0.21
C ARG A 59 -12.38 -7.87 -0.32
N GLN A 60 -13.57 -7.85 0.27
CA GLN A 60 -14.44 -6.67 0.22
C GLN A 60 -13.79 -5.46 0.89
N LYS A 61 -13.17 -5.62 2.06
CA LYS A 61 -12.44 -4.54 2.73
C LYS A 61 -11.30 -3.99 1.87
N LEU A 62 -10.54 -4.86 1.20
CA LEU A 62 -9.48 -4.45 0.28
C LEU A 62 -10.05 -3.65 -0.90
N ILE A 63 -11.14 -4.13 -1.52
CA ILE A 63 -11.82 -3.44 -2.62
C ILE A 63 -12.31 -2.06 -2.17
N ASP A 64 -13.00 -1.98 -1.03
CA ASP A 64 -13.52 -0.72 -0.50
C ASP A 64 -12.39 0.29 -0.24
N MET A 65 -11.29 -0.17 0.34
CA MET A 65 -10.10 0.67 0.55
C MET A 65 -9.49 1.11 -0.78
N ALA A 66 -9.31 0.20 -1.74
CA ALA A 66 -8.75 0.52 -3.06
C ALA A 66 -9.61 1.55 -3.80
N LEU A 67 -10.93 1.37 -3.81
CA LEU A 67 -11.84 2.33 -4.43
C LEU A 67 -11.87 3.68 -3.70
N SER A 68 -11.62 3.71 -2.40
CA SER A 68 -11.55 4.97 -1.65
C SER A 68 -10.33 5.82 -2.01
N VAL A 69 -9.24 5.20 -2.48
CA VAL A 69 -7.98 5.91 -2.84
C VAL A 69 -7.86 6.17 -4.34
N LEU A 70 -8.59 5.43 -5.18
CA LEU A 70 -8.68 5.64 -6.62
C LEU A 70 -9.51 6.89 -6.93
N LYS A 71 -8.90 7.86 -7.60
CA LYS A 71 -9.57 9.11 -7.98
C LYS A 71 -9.84 9.15 -9.48
N PHE A 72 -11.02 9.67 -9.83
CA PHE A 72 -11.37 10.03 -11.20
C PHE A 72 -11.66 11.53 -11.24
N ASP A 73 -10.91 12.22 -12.10
CA ASP A 73 -11.00 13.66 -12.35
C ASP A 73 -11.45 13.90 -13.81
N GLY A 74 -12.32 14.87 -14.03
CA GLY A 74 -13.05 15.09 -15.28
C GLY A 74 -14.34 15.86 -15.02
N THR A 75 -15.26 15.90 -16.00
CA THR A 75 -16.62 16.38 -15.70
C THR A 75 -17.31 15.44 -14.70
N PRO A 76 -18.28 15.92 -13.91
CA PRO A 76 -19.00 15.07 -12.96
C PRO A 76 -19.58 13.79 -13.61
N SER A 77 -20.15 13.90 -14.81
CA SER A 77 -20.68 12.75 -15.56
C SER A 77 -19.59 11.72 -15.88
N GLU A 78 -18.47 12.17 -16.47
CA GLU A 78 -17.37 11.26 -16.85
C GLU A 78 -16.78 10.54 -15.64
N ALA A 79 -16.55 11.28 -14.55
CA ALA A 79 -15.97 10.71 -13.34
C ALA A 79 -16.93 9.70 -12.67
N ASP A 80 -18.24 9.97 -12.69
CA ASP A 80 -19.25 9.06 -12.14
C ASP A 80 -19.47 7.83 -13.03
N GLU A 81 -19.47 7.99 -14.36
CA GLU A 81 -19.50 6.89 -15.32
C GLU A 81 -18.30 5.97 -15.13
N ALA A 82 -17.08 6.52 -15.04
CA ALA A 82 -15.88 5.71 -14.82
C ALA A 82 -15.90 4.98 -13.47
N ARG A 83 -16.37 5.63 -12.40
CA ARG A 83 -16.57 4.98 -11.09
C ARG A 83 -17.59 3.85 -11.16
N ASN A 84 -18.70 4.05 -11.85
CA ASN A 84 -19.75 3.04 -12.00
C ASN A 84 -19.28 1.86 -12.84
N GLN A 85 -18.52 2.11 -13.91
CA GLN A 85 -17.92 1.06 -14.72
C GLN A 85 -16.92 0.23 -13.90
N MET A 86 -16.01 0.88 -13.16
CA MET A 86 -15.07 0.18 -12.27
C MET A 86 -15.79 -0.70 -11.25
N LYS A 87 -16.89 -0.21 -10.67
CA LYS A 87 -17.72 -0.97 -9.73
C LYS A 87 -18.45 -2.14 -10.40
N HIS A 88 -18.92 -1.95 -11.63
CA HIS A 88 -19.57 -3.00 -12.41
C HIS A 88 -18.59 -4.14 -12.73
N ASP A 89 -17.34 -3.79 -13.03
CA ASP A 89 -16.29 -4.73 -13.45
C ASP A 89 -15.48 -5.31 -12.27
N ILE A 90 -15.86 -5.03 -11.01
CA ILE A 90 -15.10 -5.43 -9.80
C ILE A 90 -14.71 -6.92 -9.81
N ASP A 91 -15.63 -7.79 -10.24
CA ASP A 91 -15.43 -9.24 -10.20
C ASP A 91 -14.57 -9.76 -11.36
N LEU A 92 -14.27 -8.91 -12.35
CA LEU A 92 -13.33 -9.22 -13.44
C LEU A 92 -11.88 -8.98 -13.01
N TYR A 93 -11.64 -8.17 -11.98
CA TYR A 93 -10.31 -7.87 -11.49
C TYR A 93 -9.83 -8.87 -10.44
N ASP A 94 -8.54 -9.22 -10.55
CA ASP A 94 -7.88 -10.03 -9.53
C ASP A 94 -7.55 -9.21 -8.27
N THR A 95 -7.18 -9.91 -7.19
CA THR A 95 -6.84 -9.28 -5.92
C THR A 95 -5.61 -8.37 -6.02
N ASN A 96 -4.66 -8.69 -6.91
CA ASN A 96 -3.46 -7.87 -7.09
C ASN A 96 -3.79 -6.52 -7.71
N HIS A 97 -4.81 -6.42 -8.56
CA HIS A 97 -5.30 -5.16 -9.10
C HIS A 97 -5.64 -4.16 -7.99
N PHE A 98 -6.35 -4.61 -6.96
CA PHE A 98 -6.72 -3.75 -5.82
C PHE A 98 -5.54 -3.44 -4.90
N ILE A 99 -4.60 -4.37 -4.75
CA ILE A 99 -3.31 -4.12 -4.05
C ILE A 99 -2.50 -3.05 -4.80
N ASP A 100 -2.44 -3.11 -6.13
CA ASP A 100 -1.74 -2.13 -6.94
C ASP A 100 -2.40 -0.75 -6.85
N ILE A 101 -3.73 -0.67 -6.83
CA ILE A 101 -4.45 0.59 -6.56
C ILE A 101 -4.04 1.16 -5.19
N MET A 102 -3.98 0.33 -4.15
CA MET A 102 -3.57 0.74 -2.80
C MET A 102 -2.12 1.26 -2.77
N LEU A 103 -1.20 0.59 -3.48
CA LEU A 103 0.21 0.94 -3.52
C LEU A 103 0.50 2.18 -4.37
N LEU A 104 -0.18 2.30 -5.52
CA LEU A 104 0.07 3.32 -6.52
C LEU A 104 -0.80 4.56 -6.33
N ARG A 105 -1.94 4.45 -5.63
CA ARG A 105 -2.90 5.54 -5.37
C ARG A 105 -3.15 6.41 -6.61
N PRO A 106 -3.61 5.80 -7.71
CA PRO A 106 -3.71 6.48 -8.99
C PRO A 106 -4.86 7.50 -9.01
N GLU A 107 -4.67 8.55 -9.79
CA GLU A 107 -5.68 9.54 -10.16
C GLU A 107 -5.80 9.58 -11.68
N VAL A 108 -6.98 9.22 -12.18
CA VAL A 108 -7.30 9.12 -13.60
C VAL A 108 -7.97 10.41 -14.03
N HIS A 109 -7.29 11.19 -14.86
CA HIS A 109 -7.81 12.42 -15.45
C HIS A 109 -8.36 12.12 -16.85
N LEU A 110 -9.67 12.27 -16.99
CA LEU A 110 -10.43 12.06 -18.20
C LEU A 110 -10.59 13.39 -18.93
N LYS A 111 -10.20 13.43 -20.20
CA LYS A 111 -10.49 14.55 -21.09
C LYS A 111 -11.22 14.06 -22.33
N SER A 112 -12.49 14.43 -22.46
CA SER A 112 -13.18 14.39 -23.75
C SER A 112 -12.54 15.41 -24.70
N ALA A 113 -11.82 14.92 -25.71
CA ALA A 113 -11.37 15.77 -26.80
C ALA A 113 -12.54 15.97 -27.77
N THR A 114 -13.02 17.21 -27.92
CA THR A 114 -14.05 17.56 -28.91
C THR A 114 -13.60 17.12 -30.30
N GLY A 115 -14.29 16.15 -30.90
CA GLY A 115 -14.01 15.65 -32.25
C GLY A 115 -13.03 14.48 -32.37
N ALA A 116 -12.53 13.93 -31.25
CA ALA A 116 -11.73 12.69 -31.27
C ALA A 116 -12.59 11.50 -30.82
N SER A 117 -12.46 10.35 -31.50
CA SER A 117 -13.20 9.13 -31.19
C SER A 117 -12.73 8.42 -29.91
N ALA A 118 -11.58 8.80 -29.37
CA ALA A 118 -10.99 8.19 -28.18
C ALA A 118 -10.82 9.24 -27.07
N ALA A 119 -11.31 8.92 -25.87
CA ALA A 119 -11.08 9.72 -24.68
C ALA A 119 -9.58 9.80 -24.37
N HIS A 120 -9.06 11.01 -24.16
CA HIS A 120 -7.67 11.19 -23.74
C HIS A 120 -7.59 10.97 -22.23
N MET A 121 -6.88 9.91 -21.81
CA MET A 121 -6.65 9.60 -20.41
C MET A 121 -5.24 9.99 -19.98
N ARG A 122 -5.12 10.70 -18.86
CA ARG A 122 -3.84 10.95 -18.17
C ARG A 122 -3.93 10.36 -16.77
N ILE A 123 -2.95 9.56 -16.37
CA ILE A 123 -2.89 8.99 -15.02
C ILE A 123 -1.78 9.68 -14.23
N THR A 124 -2.09 10.14 -13.03
CA THR A 124 -1.12 10.57 -12.02
C THR A 124 -1.21 9.68 -10.78
N SER A 125 -0.34 9.92 -9.80
CA SER A 125 -0.29 9.18 -8.53
C SER A 125 -0.11 10.17 -7.40
N SER A 126 -0.96 10.07 -6.38
CA SER A 126 -0.90 10.91 -5.18
C SER A 126 -0.36 10.11 -4.00
N ASP A 127 0.86 10.44 -3.57
CA ASP A 127 1.56 9.83 -2.43
C ASP A 127 1.67 8.28 -2.50
N PRO A 128 2.25 7.72 -3.58
CA PRO A 128 2.39 6.27 -3.69
C PRO A 128 3.19 5.71 -2.50
N LEU A 129 2.86 4.50 -2.05
CA LEU A 129 3.46 3.85 -0.88
C LEU A 129 4.86 3.29 -1.23
N SER A 130 5.75 4.15 -1.70
CA SER A 130 7.07 3.78 -2.23
C SER A 130 7.97 3.17 -1.17
N ASN A 131 7.87 3.64 0.08
CA ASN A 131 8.69 3.21 1.22
C ASN A 131 8.17 1.97 1.95
N LEU A 132 7.05 1.37 1.49
CA LEU A 132 6.41 0.25 2.19
C LEU A 132 7.28 -1.02 2.30
N TYR A 133 8.35 -1.15 1.50
CA TYR A 133 9.30 -2.26 1.69
C TYR A 133 10.10 -2.14 3.00
N PHE A 134 10.17 -0.95 3.61
CA PHE A 134 10.63 -0.74 4.97
C PHE A 134 9.49 -0.96 5.97
N MET A 135 9.16 -2.23 6.23
CA MET A 135 8.05 -2.64 7.10
C MET A 135 8.22 -2.33 8.61
N ARG A 136 9.31 -1.65 8.99
CA ARG A 136 9.61 -1.31 10.39
C ARG A 136 8.85 -0.09 10.87
N ASP A 137 8.63 0.91 10.02
CA ASP A 137 8.28 2.25 10.53
C ASP A 137 6.78 2.44 10.73
N GLN A 138 5.95 1.75 9.95
CA GLN A 138 4.50 1.91 9.92
C GLN A 138 3.82 1.36 11.18
N GLN A 139 4.57 0.61 11.99
CA GLN A 139 4.03 -0.23 13.04
C GLN A 139 5.09 -0.60 14.07
N ALA A 140 4.65 -0.94 15.28
CA ALA A 140 5.50 -1.55 16.30
C ALA A 140 4.84 -2.82 16.85
N THR A 141 5.61 -3.90 16.96
CA THR A 141 5.14 -5.14 17.60
C THR A 141 5.37 -5.04 19.10
N THR A 142 4.29 -5.09 19.88
CA THR A 142 4.32 -5.05 21.35
C THR A 142 3.87 -6.39 21.93
N ASP A 143 3.99 -6.55 23.25
CA ASP A 143 3.43 -7.68 24.01
C ASP A 143 1.89 -7.74 23.95
N LYS A 144 1.23 -6.62 23.66
CA LYS A 144 -0.24 -6.50 23.55
C LYS A 144 -0.78 -6.57 22.11
N GLY A 145 0.10 -6.71 21.11
CA GLY A 145 -0.26 -6.70 19.70
C GLY A 145 0.45 -5.62 18.89
N ILE A 146 -0.10 -5.29 17.73
CA ILE A 146 0.50 -4.31 16.80
C ILE A 146 0.02 -2.91 17.15
N PHE A 147 0.96 -2.00 17.37
CA PHE A 147 0.68 -0.57 17.50
C PHE A 147 0.85 0.09 16.12
N MET A 148 -0.15 0.83 15.67
CA MET A 148 -0.11 1.54 14.38
C MET A 148 0.54 2.91 14.54
N SER A 149 1.61 3.15 13.77
CA SER A 149 2.38 4.40 13.83
C SER A 149 1.59 5.60 13.33
N ARG A 150 1.99 6.79 13.78
CA ARG A 150 1.53 8.07 13.22
C ARG A 150 2.71 8.75 12.55
N MET A 151 2.81 8.51 11.23
CA MET A 151 3.96 8.91 10.42
C MET A 151 4.14 10.43 10.38
N SER A 152 5.39 10.86 10.51
CA SER A 152 5.75 12.28 10.48
C SER A 152 5.56 12.90 9.09
N LYS A 153 6.08 12.20 8.07
CA LYS A 153 6.07 12.63 6.67
C LYS A 153 4.71 12.39 6.02
N PRO A 154 4.08 13.41 5.41
CA PRO A 154 2.76 13.30 4.77
C PRO A 154 2.64 12.12 3.80
N GLN A 155 3.63 11.94 2.91
CA GLN A 155 3.61 10.88 1.90
C GLN A 155 3.62 9.46 2.47
N ARG A 156 3.96 9.28 3.76
CA ARG A 156 3.98 7.97 4.44
C ARG A 156 2.73 7.72 5.29
N ARG A 157 1.86 8.72 5.50
CA ARG A 157 0.73 8.62 6.46
C ARG A 157 -0.31 7.57 6.11
N HIS A 158 -0.35 7.14 4.85
CA HIS A 158 -1.25 6.10 4.37
C HIS A 158 -0.66 4.68 4.49
N GLU A 159 0.65 4.56 4.74
CA GLU A 159 1.29 3.24 4.87
C GLU A 159 0.73 2.43 6.07
N PRO A 160 0.52 3.03 7.27
CA PRO A 160 -0.09 2.31 8.40
C PRO A 160 -1.48 1.74 8.07
N GLU A 161 -2.32 2.47 7.35
CA GLU A 161 -3.67 2.01 6.98
C GLU A 161 -3.63 0.69 6.22
N PHE A 162 -2.68 0.55 5.28
CA PHE A 162 -2.54 -0.67 4.49
C PHE A 162 -1.94 -1.82 5.30
N THR A 163 -0.95 -1.55 6.15
CA THR A 163 -0.41 -2.58 7.06
C THR A 163 -1.43 -3.04 8.11
N GLU A 164 -2.33 -2.16 8.57
CA GLU A 164 -3.41 -2.53 9.49
C GLU A 164 -4.35 -3.57 8.87
N LEU A 165 -4.64 -3.45 7.56
CA LEU A 165 -5.44 -4.43 6.83
C LEU A 165 -4.77 -5.81 6.82
N LEU A 166 -3.46 -5.89 6.60
CA LEU A 166 -2.69 -7.14 6.69
C LEU A 166 -2.81 -7.78 8.07
N TRP A 167 -2.66 -7.01 9.15
CA TRP A 167 -2.73 -7.57 10.50
C TRP A 167 -4.13 -8.05 10.84
N LYS A 168 -5.16 -7.31 10.43
CA LYS A 168 -6.55 -7.75 10.55
C LYS A 168 -6.84 -9.01 9.74
N SER A 169 -6.30 -9.15 8.53
CA SER A 169 -6.49 -10.36 7.73
C SER A 169 -5.84 -11.60 8.35
N LEU A 170 -4.86 -11.40 9.24
CA LEU A 170 -4.20 -12.44 10.04
C LEU A 170 -4.80 -12.62 11.43
N ASN A 171 -5.89 -11.91 11.77
CA ASN A 171 -6.51 -11.88 13.10
C ASN A 171 -5.52 -11.50 14.22
N LEU A 172 -4.54 -10.64 13.92
CA LEU A 172 -3.62 -10.11 14.93
C LEU A 172 -4.22 -8.87 15.62
N PRO A 173 -4.11 -8.76 16.96
CA PRO A 173 -4.71 -7.66 17.69
C PRO A 173 -4.00 -6.34 17.39
N ILE A 174 -4.77 -5.30 17.14
CA ILE A 174 -4.29 -3.92 17.10
C ILE A 174 -4.35 -3.35 18.51
N ALA A 175 -3.18 -3.17 19.14
CA ALA A 175 -3.05 -2.72 20.52
C ALA A 175 -3.37 -1.24 20.70
N GLY A 176 -3.19 -0.44 19.64
CA GLY A 176 -3.42 1.00 19.66
C GLY A 176 -2.96 1.68 18.38
N ARG A 177 -3.11 3.00 18.35
CA ARG A 177 -2.67 3.86 17.24
C ARG A 177 -2.16 5.19 17.75
N GLY A 178 -1.16 5.75 17.07
CA GLY A 178 -0.74 7.12 17.32
C GLY A 178 -1.88 8.10 17.02
N SER A 179 -2.12 9.05 17.91
CA SER A 179 -3.19 10.06 17.79
C SER A 179 -2.72 11.43 18.30
N GLY A 180 -3.52 12.48 18.05
CA GLY A 180 -3.19 13.85 18.43
C GLY A 180 -2.09 14.46 17.57
N ASN A 181 -1.29 15.36 18.14
CA ASN A 181 -0.26 16.11 17.40
C ASN A 181 1.13 15.44 17.41
N ALA A 182 1.33 14.42 18.24
CA ALA A 182 2.59 13.69 18.29
C ALA A 182 2.73 12.72 17.10
N THR A 183 3.97 12.45 16.71
CA THR A 183 4.33 11.42 15.73
C THR A 183 5.11 10.34 16.43
N ILE A 184 4.93 9.09 16.00
CA ILE A 184 5.67 7.94 16.49
C ILE A 184 5.83 6.98 15.32
N GLU A 185 7.05 6.53 15.07
CA GLU A 185 7.39 5.56 14.03
C GLU A 185 8.01 4.32 14.68
N GLY A 186 7.83 3.15 14.07
CA GLY A 186 8.25 1.88 14.67
C GLY A 186 9.76 1.72 14.82
N GLY A 187 10.56 2.52 14.10
CA GLY A 187 12.00 2.61 14.28
C GLY A 187 12.42 3.19 15.65
N ASP A 188 11.56 3.98 16.28
CA ASP A 188 11.82 4.56 17.62
C ASP A 188 11.52 3.57 18.75
N PHE A 189 10.83 2.46 18.45
CA PHE A 189 10.41 1.47 19.43
C PHE A 189 11.30 0.21 19.37
N ILE A 190 12.06 -0.01 20.44
CA ILE A 190 12.83 -1.23 20.64
C ILE A 190 12.32 -1.92 21.91
N PRO A 191 11.60 -3.04 21.80
CA PRO A 191 11.16 -3.80 22.97
C PRO A 191 12.38 -4.52 23.57
N MET A 192 13.04 -3.85 24.50
CA MET A 192 14.01 -4.47 25.39
C MET A 192 13.20 -4.92 26.61
N LYS A 193 13.13 -6.23 26.84
CA LYS A 193 12.57 -6.77 28.08
C LYS A 193 13.29 -6.11 29.28
N ASP A 194 12.60 -6.03 30.41
CA ASP A 194 13.25 -5.75 31.70
C ASP A 194 14.31 -6.82 32.02
#